data_AF-A0A537V011-F1
#
_entry.id   AF-A0A537V011-F1
#
_cell.length_a   1.000
_cell.length_b   1.000
_cell.length_c   1.000
_cell.angle_alpha   90.00
_cell.angle_beta   90.00
_cell.angle_gamma   90.00
#
_symmetry.space_group_name_H-M   'P 1'
#
loop_
_entity.id
_entity.type
_entity.pdbx_description
1 polymer ?
#
loop_
_entity_poly.entity_id
_entity_poly.type
_entity_poly.pdbx_seq_one_letter_code
_entity_poly.pdbx_strand_id
1 'polypeptide(L)' 'KIRAPSFAHLQAMDFLSRGHMLADVSAILGSLDIVFGEIDR' A
#
# COMPACT_ATOMS: atom_id res chain seq x y z
N LYS A 1 -16.95 -3.68 -13.21
CA LYS A 1 -16.30 -3.62 -11.87
C LYS A 1 -14.88 -3.12 -12.10
N ILE A 2 -14.57 -1.87 -11.74
CA ILE A 2 -13.23 -1.29 -11.94
C ILE A 2 -12.35 -1.81 -10.81
N ARG A 3 -11.16 -2.33 -11.12
CA ARG A 3 -10.18 -2.75 -10.12
C ARG A 3 -9.32 -1.54 -9.77
N ALA A 4 -9.38 -1.09 -8.52
CA ALA A 4 -8.50 -0.03 -8.04
C ALA A 4 -7.03 -0.48 -8.08
N PRO A 5 -6.11 0.30 -8.68
CA PRO A 5 -4.68 0.01 -8.65
C PRO A 5 -4.14 0.00 -7.21
N SER A 6 -4.68 0.88 -6.37
CA SER A 6 -4.39 0.98 -4.93
C SER A 6 -4.61 -0.35 -4.18
N PHE A 7 -5.55 -1.19 -4.62
CA PHE A 7 -5.79 -2.51 -4.03
C PHE A 7 -4.62 -3.49 -4.26
N ALA A 8 -3.98 -3.43 -5.43
CA ALA A 8 -2.81 -4.26 -5.73
C ALA A 8 -1.57 -3.77 -4.95
N HIS A 9 -1.40 -2.46 -4.80
CA HIS A 9 -0.32 -1.88 -3.98
C HIS A 9 -0.45 -2.28 -2.51
N LEU A 10 -1.68 -2.31 -1.96
CA LEU A 10 -1.93 -2.76 -0.60
C LEU A 10 -1.53 -4.23 -0.36
N GLN A 11 -1.69 -5.12 -1.35
CA GLN A 11 -1.21 -6.50 -1.25
C GLN A 11 0.32 -6.60 -1.27
N ALA A 12 1.00 -5.71 -1.99
CA ALA A 12 2.46 -5.68 -2.05
C ALA A 12 3.11 -5.16 -0.76
N MET A 13 2.36 -4.44 0.10
CA MET A 13 2.86 -3.88 1.36
C MET A 13 3.47 -4.93 2.29
N ASP A 14 2.90 -6.14 2.38
CA ASP A 14 3.46 -7.21 3.21
C ASP A 14 4.85 -7.62 2.73
N PHE A 15 5.04 -7.73 1.41
CA PHE A 15 6.35 -8.04 0.85
C PHE A 15 7.35 -6.88 1.06
N LEU A 16 6.91 -5.65 0.82
CA LEU A 16 7.76 -4.45 0.90
C LEU A 16 8.13 -4.08 2.35
N SER A 17 7.33 -4.45 3.34
CA SER A 17 7.58 -4.13 4.75
C SER A 17 8.39 -5.21 5.49
N ARG A 18 8.61 -6.38 4.87
CA ARG A 18 9.40 -7.47 5.47
C ARG A 18 10.86 -7.05 5.64
N GLY A 19 11.39 -7.20 6.86
CA GLY A 19 12.77 -6.84 7.20
C GLY A 19 12.98 -5.35 7.48
N HIS A 20 11.92 -4.54 7.40
CA HIS A 20 11.92 -3.12 7.78
C HIS A 20 11.33 -2.91 9.17
N MET A 21 11.59 -1.74 9.75
CA MET A 21 11.03 -1.36 11.04
C MET A 21 9.62 -0.78 10.87
N LEU A 22 8.83 -0.78 11.95
CA LEU A 22 7.50 -0.15 11.96
C LEU A 22 7.55 1.33 11.52
N ALA A 23 8.65 2.03 11.84
CA ALA A 23 8.86 3.42 11.43
C ALA A 23 9.00 3.59 9.90
N ASP A 24 9.43 2.56 9.17
CA ASP A 24 9.61 2.61 7.72
C ASP A 24 8.28 2.47 6.96
N VAL A 25 7.22 2.00 7.64
CA VAL A 25 5.90 1.75 7.03
C VAL A 25 5.31 3.02 6.43
N SER A 26 5.49 4.19 7.06
CA SER A 26 4.98 5.46 6.51
C SER A 26 5.72 5.89 5.25
N ALA A 27 7.02 5.61 5.15
CA ALA A 27 7.81 5.93 3.95
C ALA A 27 7.44 4.99 2.80
N ILE A 28 7.28 3.69 3.07
CA ILE A 28 6.84 2.70 2.09
C ILE A 28 5.44 3.06 1.58
N LEU A 29 4.50 3.38 2.46
CA LEU A 29 3.13 3.75 2.09
C LEU A 29 3.08 5.04 1.26
N GLY A 30 3.88 6.05 1.62
CA GLY A 30 4.01 7.29 0.85
C GLY A 30 4.63 7.10 -0.53
N SER A 31 5.53 6.13 -0.71
CA SER A 31 6.15 5.83 -2.01
C SER A 31 5.23 5.11 -3.01
N LEU A 32 4.19 4.44 -2.52
CA LEU A 32 3.22 3.68 -3.34
C LEU A 32 2.00 4.51 -3.74
N ASP A 33 1.88 5.74 -3.22
CA ASP A 33 0.79 6.69 -3.49
C ASP A 33 -0.61 6.04 -3.34
N ILE A 34 -0.84 5.37 -2.21
CA ILE A 34 -2.08 4.62 -1.97
C ILE A 34 -3.23 5.58 -1.61
N VAL A 35 -4.27 5.59 -2.44
CA VAL A 35 -5.51 6.33 -2.16
C VAL A 35 -6.55 5.37 -1.56
N PHE A 36 -6.77 5.46 -0.25
CA PHE A 36 -7.70 4.58 0.46
C PHE A 36 -9.15 4.66 -0.06
N GLY A 37 -9.58 5.82 -0.56
CA GLY A 37 -10.92 6.01 -1.12
C GLY A 37 -11.20 5.18 -2.39
N GLU A 38 -10.16 4.67 -3.07
CA GLU A 38 -10.32 3.73 -4.18
C GLU A 38 -10.48 2.28 -3.71
N ILE A 39 -9.91 1.93 -2.55
CA ILE A 39 -9.89 0.57 -2.01
C ILE A 39 -11.23 0.20 -1.36
N ASP A 40 -11.92 1.18 -0.78
CA ASP A 40 -13.16 1.00 -0.01
C ASP A 40 -14.44 0.94 -0.87
N ARG A 41 -14.32 1.01 -2.21
CA ARG A 41 -15.47 1.02 -3.17
C ARG A 41 -15.72 -0.30 -3.89
#